data_AF-A0A2N6K8S5-F1
#
_entry.id   AF-A0A2N6K8S5-F1
#
_cell.length_a   1.000
_cell.length_b   1.000
_cell.length_c   1.000
_cell.angle_alpha   90.00
_cell.angle_beta   90.00
_cell.angle_gamma   90.00
#
_symmetry.space_group_name_H-M   'P 1'
#
loop_
_entity.id
_entity.type
_entity.pdbx_description
1 polymer ?
#
loop_
_entity_poly.entity_id
_entity_poly.type
_entity_poly.pdbx_seq_one_letter_code
_entity_poly.pdbx_strand_id
1 'polypeptide(L)'
;MNPLAIQLILHGAIVLLIGLLTGIPYGHAINMKQDENTVRGWRVAHSGLAMGGTTMIAFASVLSYLKLDPISNFTLVYSLVVSGYGFCIALPYGAWVGHRGLSIVGSIKNKVVYAGNMVGAIGSLIATLLLIFSCLRTLFVT
;
A
#
# COMPACT_ATOMS: atom_id res chain seq x y z
N MET A 1 -11.80 12.36 18.40
CA MET A 1 -11.48 11.40 17.31
C MET A 1 -10.16 10.72 17.63
N ASN A 2 -10.00 9.43 17.35
CA ASN A 2 -8.74 8.71 17.55
C ASN A 2 -7.63 9.35 16.67
N PRO A 3 -6.55 9.93 17.25
CA PRO A 3 -5.50 10.59 16.48
C PRO A 3 -4.85 9.66 15.44
N LEU A 4 -4.69 8.38 15.77
CA LEU A 4 -4.12 7.39 14.84
C LEU A 4 -5.05 7.13 13.65
N ALA A 5 -6.38 7.18 13.84
CA ALA A 5 -7.32 7.06 12.74
C ALA A 5 -7.21 8.25 11.76
N ILE A 6 -7.05 9.46 12.29
CA ILE A 6 -6.81 10.65 11.46
C ILE A 6 -5.49 10.54 10.69
N GLN A 7 -4.42 10.07 11.35
CA GLN A 7 -3.13 9.82 10.69
C GLN A 7 -3.28 8.80 9.55
N LEU A 8 -3.99 7.70 9.80
CA LEU A 8 -4.19 6.67 8.78
C LEU A 8 -5.04 7.17 7.60
N ILE A 9 -6.05 8.01 7.86
CA ILE A 9 -6.84 8.69 6.81
C ILE A 9 -5.94 9.60 5.98
N LEU A 10 -5.13 10.45 6.63
CA LEU A 10 -4.23 11.38 5.95
C LEU A 10 -3.26 10.64 5.02
N HIS A 11 -2.54 9.65 5.56
CA HIS A 11 -1.59 8.87 4.77
C HIS A 11 -2.29 8.02 3.70
N GLY A 12 -3.46 7.46 3.99
CA GLY A 12 -4.29 6.74 3.02
C GLY A 12 -4.71 7.63 1.86
N ALA A 13 -5.11 8.88 2.14
CA ALA A 13 -5.44 9.86 1.12
C ALA A 13 -4.22 10.25 0.26
N ILE A 14 -3.03 10.36 0.85
CA ILE A 14 -1.79 10.60 0.09
C ILE A 14 -1.48 9.43 -0.84
N VAL A 15 -1.54 8.19 -0.33
CA VAL A 15 -1.30 6.97 -1.14
C VAL A 15 -2.33 6.87 -2.27
N LEU A 16 -3.60 7.13 -1.97
CA LEU A 16 -4.68 7.18 -2.96
C LEU A 16 -4.39 8.24 -4.03
N LEU A 17 -4.02 9.46 -3.64
CA LEU A 17 -3.67 10.53 -4.58
C LEU A 17 -2.53 10.11 -5.52
N ILE A 18 -1.47 9.50 -4.99
CA ILE A 18 -0.36 9.00 -5.81
C ILE A 18 -0.87 7.94 -6.80
N GLY A 19 -1.72 7.01 -6.35
CA GLY A 19 -2.35 6.03 -7.24
C GLY A 19 -3.18 6.66 -8.35
N LEU A 20 -4.01 7.63 -8.03
CA LEU A 20 -4.80 8.38 -9.03
C LEU A 20 -3.89 9.11 -10.02
N LEU A 21 -2.81 9.75 -9.56
CA LEU A 21 -1.85 10.44 -10.41
C LEU A 21 -1.12 9.49 -11.37
N THR A 22 -0.84 8.25 -10.97
CA THR A 22 -0.27 7.24 -11.90
C THR A 22 -1.25 6.80 -13.00
N GLY A 23 -2.52 7.19 -12.93
CA GLY A 23 -3.47 7.06 -14.04
C GLY A 23 -3.06 7.87 -15.28
N ILE A 24 -2.30 8.96 -15.10
CA ILE A 24 -1.79 9.79 -16.19
C ILE A 24 -0.76 9.02 -17.05
N PRO A 25 0.37 8.52 -16.50
CA PRO A 25 1.31 7.72 -17.28
C PRO A 25 0.69 6.41 -17.76
N TYR A 26 -0.29 5.83 -17.04
CA TYR A 26 -1.03 4.68 -17.52
C TYR A 26 -1.83 4.98 -18.81
N GLY A 27 -2.63 6.05 -18.80
CA GLY A 27 -3.37 6.48 -20.00
C GLY A 27 -2.45 6.85 -21.16
N HIS A 28 -1.33 7.50 -20.86
CA HIS A 28 -0.30 7.79 -21.86
C HIS A 28 0.26 6.51 -22.50
N ALA A 29 0.63 5.50 -21.69
CA ALA A 29 1.16 4.23 -22.18
C ALA A 29 0.18 3.51 -23.14
N ILE A 30 -1.12 3.53 -22.82
CA ILE A 30 -2.17 2.97 -23.68
C ILE A 30 -2.26 3.74 -25.00
N ASN A 31 -2.39 5.08 -24.93
CA ASN A 31 -2.60 5.91 -26.11
C ASN A 31 -1.40 5.86 -27.07
N MET A 32 -0.19 5.71 -26.53
CA MET A 32 1.04 5.57 -27.31
C MET A 32 1.31 4.13 -27.78
N LYS A 33 0.41 3.17 -27.49
CA LYS A 33 0.57 1.75 -27.84
C LYS A 33 1.93 1.19 -27.39
N GLN A 34 2.34 1.57 -26.18
CA GLN A 34 3.56 1.01 -25.57
C GLN A 34 3.41 -0.50 -25.36
N ASP A 35 4.53 -1.17 -25.10
CA ASP A 35 4.53 -2.61 -24.90
C ASP A 35 3.65 -3.02 -23.70
N GLU A 36 3.11 -4.24 -23.78
CA GLU A 36 2.17 -4.77 -22.80
C GLU A 36 2.74 -4.83 -21.37
N ASN A 37 4.06 -4.96 -21.22
CA ASN A 37 4.67 -4.96 -19.89
C ASN A 37 4.65 -3.58 -19.25
N THR A 38 4.92 -2.53 -20.03
CA THR A 38 4.85 -1.14 -19.58
C THR A 38 3.41 -0.76 -19.24
N VAL A 39 2.45 -1.06 -20.12
CA VAL A 39 1.01 -0.82 -19.86
C VAL A 39 0.56 -1.55 -18.60
N ARG A 40 0.95 -2.82 -18.44
CA ARG A 40 0.64 -3.62 -17.24
C ARG A 40 1.30 -3.05 -15.98
N GLY A 41 2.53 -2.55 -16.05
CA GLY A 41 3.22 -1.92 -14.93
C GLY A 41 2.47 -0.71 -14.41
N TRP A 42 2.10 0.21 -15.31
CA TRP A 42 1.33 1.40 -14.95
C TRP A 42 -0.08 1.09 -14.47
N ARG A 43 -0.74 0.08 -15.06
CA ARG A 43 -2.03 -0.43 -14.58
C ARG A 43 -1.95 -0.87 -13.12
N VAL A 44 -0.92 -1.65 -12.77
CA VAL A 44 -0.70 -2.13 -11.41
C VAL A 44 -0.38 -0.98 -10.45
N ALA A 45 0.43 0.00 -10.87
CA ALA A 45 0.69 1.19 -10.05
C ALA A 45 -0.60 1.98 -9.76
N HIS A 46 -1.41 2.21 -10.79
CA HIS A 46 -2.67 2.93 -10.66
C HIS A 46 -3.68 2.21 -9.76
N SER A 47 -4.04 0.98 -10.11
CA SER A 47 -5.05 0.24 -9.36
C SER A 47 -4.55 -0.17 -7.97
N GLY A 48 -3.28 -0.60 -7.87
CA GLY A 48 -2.70 -1.08 -6.61
C GLY A 48 -2.63 0.00 -5.54
N LEU A 49 -2.15 1.20 -5.89
CA LEU A 49 -2.08 2.31 -4.94
C LEU A 49 -3.45 2.90 -4.63
N ALA A 50 -4.37 2.99 -5.61
CA ALA A 50 -5.73 3.44 -5.35
C ALA A 50 -6.46 2.50 -4.38
N MET A 51 -6.35 1.18 -4.57
CA MET A 51 -6.88 0.19 -3.64
C MET A 51 -6.20 0.26 -2.28
N GLY A 52 -4.87 0.40 -2.24
CA GLY A 52 -4.09 0.51 -0.99
C GLY A 52 -4.53 1.70 -0.14
N GLY A 53 -4.56 2.91 -0.74
CA GLY A 53 -5.01 4.12 -0.05
C GLY A 53 -6.46 4.05 0.42
N THR A 54 -7.35 3.49 -0.41
CA THR A 54 -8.76 3.26 -0.03
C THR A 54 -8.88 2.26 1.13
N THR A 55 -8.06 1.21 1.13
CA THR A 55 -8.02 0.22 2.22
C THR A 55 -7.56 0.87 3.53
N MET A 56 -6.57 1.74 3.50
CA MET A 56 -6.12 2.50 4.68
C MET A 56 -7.25 3.35 5.27
N ILE A 57 -7.99 4.07 4.41
CA ILE A 57 -9.15 4.87 4.82
C ILE A 57 -10.26 3.98 5.42
N ALA A 58 -10.53 2.83 4.80
CA ALA A 58 -11.50 1.86 5.32
C ALA A 58 -11.09 1.32 6.69
N PHE A 59 -9.83 0.94 6.88
CA PHE A 59 -9.32 0.46 8.17
C PHE A 59 -9.44 1.54 9.24
N ALA A 60 -9.13 2.79 8.91
CA ALA A 60 -9.26 3.90 9.84
C ALA A 60 -10.69 4.07 10.37
N SER A 61 -11.71 3.81 9.53
CA SER A 61 -13.12 3.92 9.91
C SER A 61 -13.55 2.88 10.96
N VAL A 62 -12.85 1.74 11.04
CA VAL A 62 -13.19 0.66 11.96
C VAL A 62 -12.33 0.61 13.23
N LEU A 63 -11.25 1.40 13.29
CA LEU A 63 -10.29 1.38 14.41
C LEU A 63 -10.93 1.60 15.79
N SER A 64 -11.98 2.42 15.91
CA SER A 64 -12.65 2.68 17.19
C SER A 64 -13.46 1.49 17.71
N TYR A 65 -13.78 0.51 16.86
CA TYR A 65 -14.50 -0.69 17.25
C TYR A 65 -13.58 -1.84 17.67
N LEU A 66 -12.27 -1.71 17.42
CA LEU A 66 -11.28 -2.74 17.71
C LEU A 66 -10.75 -2.60 19.14
N LYS A 67 -10.81 -3.68 19.92
CA LYS A 67 -10.20 -3.75 21.26
C LYS A 67 -8.69 -4.03 21.16
N LEU A 68 -7.92 -2.99 20.83
CA LEU A 68 -6.45 -3.03 20.80
C LEU A 68 -5.84 -2.27 21.97
N ASP A 69 -4.73 -2.80 22.51
CA ASP A 69 -3.85 -2.01 23.36
C ASP A 69 -3.11 -0.93 22.52
N PRO A 70 -2.56 0.11 23.16
CA PRO A 70 -1.93 1.23 22.45
C PRO A 70 -0.81 0.82 21.49
N ILE A 71 -0.01 -0.20 21.83
CA ILE A 71 1.13 -0.65 21.02
C ILE A 71 0.62 -1.37 19.77
N SER A 72 -0.33 -2.30 19.93
CA SER A 72 -0.93 -3.01 18.80
C SER A 72 -1.65 -2.06 17.85
N ASN A 73 -2.35 -1.05 18.37
CA ASN A 73 -3.05 -0.04 17.56
C ASN A 73 -2.06 0.81 16.75
N PHE A 74 -1.00 1.30 17.42
CA PHE A 74 0.09 2.02 16.76
C PHE A 74 0.74 1.16 15.68
N THR A 75 1.03 -0.10 15.99
CA THR A 75 1.70 -1.03 15.07
C THR A 75 0.85 -1.32 13.84
N LEU A 76 -0.45 -1.56 14.01
CA LEU A 76 -1.38 -1.76 12.89
C LEU A 76 -1.35 -0.55 11.95
N VAL A 77 -1.50 0.65 12.51
CA VAL A 77 -1.57 1.90 11.74
C VAL A 77 -0.27 2.17 11.01
N TYR A 78 0.87 2.15 11.70
CA TYR A 78 2.15 2.49 11.06
C TYR A 78 2.68 1.39 10.13
N SER A 79 2.28 0.13 10.33
CA SER A 79 2.58 -0.94 9.36
C SER A 79 1.88 -0.69 8.02
N LEU A 80 0.64 -0.19 8.02
CA LEU A 80 -0.06 0.23 6.80
C LEU A 80 0.58 1.48 6.17
N VAL A 81 0.98 2.45 6.98
CA VAL A 81 1.64 3.67 6.47
C VAL A 81 2.95 3.32 5.77
N VAL A 82 3.81 2.53 6.44
CA VAL A 82 5.09 2.06 5.87
C VAL A 82 4.84 1.21 4.63
N SER A 83 3.84 0.33 4.66
CA SER A 83 3.45 -0.48 3.50
C SER A 83 3.06 0.38 2.30
N GLY A 84 2.15 1.34 2.52
CA GLY A 84 1.66 2.24 1.47
C GLY A 84 2.79 3.02 0.81
N TYR A 85 3.70 3.59 1.59
CA TYR A 85 4.85 4.31 1.02
C TYR A 85 5.87 3.40 0.33
N GLY A 86 6.08 2.17 0.82
CA GLY A 86 6.89 1.16 0.13
C GLY A 86 6.37 0.90 -1.29
N PHE A 87 5.05 0.76 -1.44
CA PHE A 87 4.41 0.60 -2.74
C PHE A 87 4.38 1.88 -3.57
N CYS A 88 4.23 3.06 -2.96
CA CYS A 88 4.31 4.35 -3.67
C CYS A 88 5.66 4.55 -4.38
N ILE A 89 6.72 3.93 -3.87
CA ILE A 89 8.02 3.89 -4.54
C ILE A 89 8.05 2.74 -5.55
N ALA A 90 7.80 1.52 -5.10
CA ALA A 90 8.02 0.32 -5.91
C ALA A 90 7.20 0.28 -7.20
N LEU A 91 5.90 0.56 -7.12
CA LEU A 91 5.00 0.34 -8.26
C LEU A 91 5.22 1.38 -9.37
N PRO A 92 5.25 2.70 -9.09
CA PRO A 92 5.48 3.71 -10.13
C PRO A 92 6.91 3.63 -10.68
N TYR A 93 7.90 3.47 -9.81
CA TYR A 93 9.30 3.34 -10.25
C TYR A 93 9.48 2.08 -11.09
N GLY A 94 8.91 0.94 -10.67
CA GLY A 94 8.97 -0.32 -11.39
C GLY A 94 8.33 -0.23 -12.77
N ALA A 95 7.17 0.41 -12.88
CA ALA A 95 6.52 0.70 -14.16
C ALA A 95 7.40 1.58 -15.06
N TRP A 96 8.03 2.62 -14.51
CA TRP A 96 8.91 3.53 -15.23
C TRP A 96 10.16 2.83 -15.78
N VAL A 97 10.81 1.99 -14.96
CA VAL A 97 12.09 1.35 -15.32
C VAL A 97 11.92 -0.04 -15.97
N GLY A 98 10.69 -0.49 -16.20
CA GLY A 98 10.39 -1.80 -16.77
C GLY A 98 10.76 -2.98 -15.86
N HIS A 99 10.81 -2.78 -14.55
CA HIS A 99 11.18 -3.81 -13.57
C HIS A 99 10.03 -4.08 -12.59
N ARG A 100 9.86 -5.35 -12.22
CA ARG A 100 8.78 -5.78 -11.32
C ARG A 100 9.22 -5.97 -9.87
N GLY A 101 10.52 -6.09 -9.61
CA GLY A 101 11.04 -6.32 -8.27
C GLY A 101 10.50 -7.61 -7.63
N LEU A 102 10.49 -8.72 -8.38
CA LEU A 102 10.04 -10.04 -7.92
C LEU A 102 11.17 -10.91 -7.36
N SER A 103 12.42 -10.49 -7.56
CA SER A 103 13.62 -11.15 -7.04
C SER A 103 14.65 -10.10 -6.66
N ILE A 104 15.47 -10.39 -5.66
CA ILE A 104 16.61 -9.55 -5.26
C ILE A 104 17.78 -9.63 -6.27
N VAL A 105 17.79 -10.64 -7.13
CA VAL A 105 18.81 -10.82 -8.17
C VAL A 105 18.56 -9.83 -9.31
N GLY A 106 19.64 -9.33 -9.93
CA GLY A 106 19.56 -8.48 -11.12
C GLY A 106 20.02 -7.03 -10.88
N SER A 107 19.52 -6.12 -11.73
CA SER A 107 19.94 -4.72 -11.78
C SER A 107 19.66 -3.96 -10.48
N ILE A 108 20.40 -2.87 -10.23
CA ILE A 108 20.16 -1.98 -9.09
C ILE A 108 18.72 -1.45 -9.11
N LYS A 109 18.21 -1.10 -10.30
CA LYS A 109 16.82 -0.65 -10.49
C LYS A 109 15.82 -1.70 -10.00
N ASN A 110 16.03 -2.97 -10.36
CA ASN A 110 15.18 -4.06 -9.89
C ASN A 110 15.25 -4.26 -8.36
N LYS A 111 16.44 -4.11 -7.77
CA LYS A 111 16.61 -4.21 -6.30
C LYS A 111 15.86 -3.13 -5.54
N VAL A 112 15.82 -1.90 -6.06
CA VAL A 112 15.02 -0.80 -5.47
C VAL A 112 13.53 -1.15 -5.49
N VAL A 113 13.01 -1.62 -6.63
CA VAL A 113 11.61 -2.05 -6.75
C VAL A 113 11.32 -3.21 -5.79
N TYR A 114 12.21 -4.20 -5.72
CA TYR A 114 12.09 -5.34 -4.81
C TYR A 114 12.04 -4.91 -3.35
N ALA A 115 12.93 -4.01 -2.93
CA ALA A 115 12.96 -3.51 -1.56
C ALA A 115 11.64 -2.81 -1.18
N GLY A 116 11.14 -1.93 -2.05
CA GLY A 116 9.85 -1.26 -1.81
C GLY A 116 8.67 -2.23 -1.78
N ASN A 117 8.66 -3.25 -2.66
CA ASN A 117 7.65 -4.32 -2.64
C ASN A 117 7.71 -5.15 -1.35
N MET A 118 8.90 -5.46 -0.84
CA MET A 118 9.07 -6.20 0.41
C MET A 118 8.60 -5.39 1.62
N VAL A 119 8.95 -4.10 1.69
CA VAL A 119 8.44 -3.19 2.73
C VAL A 119 6.91 -3.12 2.66
N GLY A 120 6.37 -2.95 1.45
CA GLY A 120 4.94 -3.00 1.15
C GLY A 120 4.26 -4.27 1.66
N ALA A 121 4.77 -5.42 1.25
CA ALA A 121 4.20 -6.73 1.56
C ALA A 121 4.29 -7.05 3.06
N ILE A 122 5.43 -6.82 3.70
CA ILE A 122 5.61 -7.12 5.14
C ILE A 122 4.71 -6.22 5.99
N GLY A 123 4.68 -4.91 5.72
CA GLY A 123 3.83 -3.99 6.48
C GLY A 123 2.34 -4.31 6.34
N SER A 124 1.87 -4.62 5.13
CA SER A 124 0.47 -5.00 4.91
C SER A 124 0.12 -6.34 5.57
N LEU A 125 1.04 -7.31 5.56
CA LEU A 125 0.86 -8.59 6.25
C LEU A 125 0.73 -8.39 7.76
N ILE A 126 1.64 -7.64 8.38
CA ILE A 126 1.60 -7.35 9.83
C ILE A 126 0.28 -6.66 10.19
N ALA A 127 -0.12 -5.62 9.45
CA ALA A 127 -1.35 -4.90 9.70
C ALA A 127 -2.60 -5.78 9.57
N THR A 128 -2.65 -6.66 8.56
CA THR A 128 -3.78 -7.55 8.33
C THR A 128 -3.88 -8.63 9.41
N LEU A 129 -2.75 -9.20 9.84
CA LEU A 129 -2.72 -10.14 10.96
C LEU A 129 -3.19 -9.49 12.26
N LEU A 130 -2.74 -8.25 12.54
CA LEU A 130 -3.21 -7.48 13.69
C LEU A 130 -4.70 -7.15 13.58
N LEU A 131 -5.22 -6.80 12.40
CA LEU A 131 -6.65 -6.58 12.21
C LEU A 131 -7.44 -7.84 12.55
N ILE A 132 -7.05 -9.00 11.99
CA ILE A 132 -7.73 -10.28 12.26
C ILE A 132 -7.70 -10.60 13.76
N PHE A 133 -6.52 -10.51 14.38
CA PHE A 133 -6.36 -10.72 15.83
C PHE A 133 -7.25 -9.78 16.65
N SER A 134 -7.36 -8.51 16.25
CA SER A 134 -8.20 -7.51 16.91
C SER A 134 -9.68 -7.84 16.81
N CYS A 135 -10.13 -8.28 15.63
CA CYS A 135 -11.51 -8.72 15.43
C CYS A 135 -11.83 -9.93 16.31
N LEU A 136 -10.97 -10.95 16.32
CA LEU A 136 -11.14 -12.14 17.17
C LEU A 136 -11.19 -11.75 18.65
N ARG A 137 -10.24 -10.94 19.12
CA ARG A 137 -10.23 -10.45 20.50
C ARG A 137 -11.49 -9.66 20.84
N THR A 138 -11.97 -8.84 19.92
CA THR A 138 -13.19 -8.04 20.13
C THR A 138 -14.42 -8.93 20.28
N LEU A 139 -14.52 -10.02 19.51
CA LEU A 139 -15.63 -10.99 19.57
C LEU A 139 -15.61 -11.91 20.78
N PHE A 140 -14.43 -12.33 21.26
CA PHE A 140 -14.31 -13.31 22.34
C PHE A 140 -14.04 -12.71 23.73
N VAL A 141 -13.83 -11.40 23.81
CA VAL A 141 -13.65 -10.64 25.08
C VAL A 141 -14.83 -9.69 25.31
N THR A 142 -15.98 -9.97 24.70
CA THR A 142 -17.31 -9.46 25.09
C THR A 142 -18.00 -10.48 25.97
#